data_AF-A0A2E8J0K5-F1
#
_entry.id   AF-A0A2E8J0K5-F1
#
_cell.length_a   1.000
_cell.length_b   1.000
_cell.length_c   1.000
_cell.angle_alpha   90.00
_cell.angle_beta   90.00
_cell.angle_gamma   90.00
#
_symmetry.space_group_name_H-M   'P 1'
#
loop_
_entity.id
_entity.type
_entity.pdbx_description
1 polymer ?
#
loop_
_entity_poly.entity_id
_entity_poly.type
_entity_poly.pdbx_seq_one_letter_code
_entity_poly.pdbx_strand_id
1 'polypeptide(L)'
;MPQSKQISIFKQSQISLAMQQLISDDRSWFVQHPEALVRFRPAQNHEFEIFETLGEVPPSFIPSGYSKTIPRNWVAVVELMRIAGADPEANEESLRLRICTVPIRSKRHQAKATDELIQRITNELQDLKNNNSSNQLMTGKAA
;
A
#
# COMPACT_ATOMS: atom_id res chain seq x y z
N MET A 1 16.47 1.04 -36.30
CA MET A 1 15.30 0.96 -35.38
C MET A 1 15.66 1.44 -33.98
N PRO A 2 15.67 2.76 -33.68
CA PRO A 2 15.94 3.28 -32.32
C PRO A 2 14.73 3.94 -31.63
N GLN A 3 13.62 4.18 -32.34
CA GLN A 3 12.50 4.97 -31.84
C GLN A 3 11.71 4.28 -30.71
N SER A 4 11.68 2.94 -30.66
CA SER A 4 10.94 2.20 -29.64
C SER A 4 11.55 2.31 -28.23
N LYS A 5 12.89 2.37 -28.11
CA LYS A 5 13.57 2.51 -26.82
C LYS A 5 13.42 3.92 -26.23
N GLN A 6 13.47 4.96 -27.05
CA GLN A 6 13.32 6.35 -26.58
C GLN A 6 11.90 6.63 -26.06
N ILE A 7 10.86 6.11 -26.72
CA ILE A 7 9.46 6.24 -26.27
C ILE A 7 9.26 5.50 -24.94
N SER A 8 9.89 4.33 -24.76
CA SER A 8 9.84 3.56 -23.51
C SER A 8 10.47 4.31 -22.33
N ILE A 9 11.62 4.96 -22.54
CA ILE A 9 12.33 5.69 -21.47
C ILE A 9 11.54 6.94 -21.06
N PHE A 10 10.95 7.65 -22.02
CA PHE A 10 10.15 8.85 -21.75
C PHE A 10 8.85 8.53 -21.01
N LYS A 11 8.19 7.41 -21.32
CA LYS A 11 7.03 6.95 -20.54
C LYS A 11 7.42 6.56 -19.11
N GLN A 12 8.53 5.83 -18.95
CA GLN A 12 9.02 5.43 -17.63
C GLN A 12 9.36 6.64 -16.74
N SER A 13 9.98 7.68 -17.31
CA SER A 13 10.30 8.90 -16.56
C SER A 13 9.05 9.68 -16.15
N GLN A 14 8.03 9.76 -17.01
CA GLN A 14 6.75 10.39 -16.65
C GLN A 14 5.99 9.63 -15.57
N ILE A 15 5.95 8.29 -15.63
CA ILE A 15 5.35 7.45 -14.59
C ILE A 15 6.08 7.67 -13.26
N SER A 16 7.42 7.72 -13.29
CA SER A 16 8.22 7.95 -12.09
C SER A 16 7.94 9.33 -11.45
N LEU A 17 7.80 10.38 -12.26
CA LEU A 17 7.49 11.73 -11.78
C LEU A 17 6.07 11.82 -11.21
N ALA A 18 5.09 11.23 -11.89
CA ALA A 18 3.71 11.16 -11.41
C ALA A 18 3.65 10.42 -10.06
N MET A 19 4.36 9.29 -9.93
CA MET A 19 4.45 8.55 -8.67
C MET A 19 5.12 9.35 -7.56
N GLN A 20 6.18 10.09 -7.84
CA GLN A 20 6.81 10.97 -6.84
C GLN A 20 5.85 12.04 -6.33
N GLN A 21 5.09 12.66 -7.23
CA GLN A 21 4.06 13.63 -6.83
C GLN A 21 2.99 12.98 -5.96
N LEU A 22 2.50 11.80 -6.34
CA LEU A 22 1.50 11.06 -5.55
C LEU A 22 2.01 10.69 -4.15
N ILE A 23 3.27 10.29 -4.03
CA ILE A 23 3.90 9.99 -2.75
C ILE A 23 3.99 11.27 -1.90
N SER A 24 4.36 12.40 -2.51
CA SER A 24 4.41 13.70 -1.83
C SER A 24 3.04 14.18 -1.35
N ASP A 25 2.00 14.01 -2.16
CA ASP A 25 0.62 14.38 -1.84
C ASP A 25 0.06 13.52 -0.69
N ASP A 26 0.36 12.22 -0.69
CA ASP A 26 -0.02 11.33 0.41
C ASP A 26 0.75 11.64 1.69
N ARG A 27 2.06 11.91 1.59
CA ARG A 27 2.87 12.37 2.73
C ARG A 27 2.29 13.64 3.35
N SER A 28 2.01 14.65 2.53
CA SER A 28 1.44 15.92 2.99
C SER A 28 0.08 15.73 3.66
N TRP A 29 -0.74 14.82 3.16
CA TRP A 29 -2.03 14.52 3.77
C TRP A 29 -1.88 13.89 5.17
N PHE A 30 -0.96 12.95 5.38
CA PHE A 30 -0.71 12.33 6.69
C PHE A 30 -0.05 13.27 7.71
N VAL A 31 0.66 14.30 7.25
CA VAL A 31 1.13 15.40 8.11
C VAL A 31 -0.05 16.23 8.61
N GLN A 32 -1.04 16.48 7.75
CA GLN A 32 -2.25 17.22 8.11
C GLN A 32 -3.27 16.41 8.93
N HIS A 33 -3.15 15.08 8.93
CA HIS A 33 -4.04 14.14 9.63
C HIS A 33 -3.20 13.18 10.49
N PRO A 34 -2.57 13.67 11.57
CA PRO A 34 -1.64 12.88 12.39
C PRO A 34 -2.29 11.65 13.05
N GLU A 35 -3.60 11.70 13.31
CA GLU A 35 -4.38 10.60 13.88
C GLU A 35 -4.77 9.52 12.86
N ALA A 36 -4.65 9.81 11.55
CA ALA A 36 -5.04 8.87 10.52
C ALA A 36 -3.95 7.81 10.28
N LEU A 37 -4.37 6.54 10.30
CA LEU A 37 -3.53 5.40 9.92
C LEU A 37 -3.73 4.98 8.46
N VAL A 38 -4.88 5.30 7.88
CA VAL A 38 -5.26 4.93 6.52
C VAL A 38 -5.92 6.12 5.82
N ARG A 39 -5.49 6.40 4.60
CA ARG A 39 -6.12 7.33 3.67
C ARG A 39 -6.82 6.55 2.57
N PHE A 40 -8.13 6.69 2.45
CA PHE A 40 -8.89 6.21 1.30
C PHE A 40 -9.07 7.32 0.27
N ARG A 41 -8.69 7.07 -0.98
CA ARG A 41 -8.91 8.00 -2.10
C ARG A 41 -9.07 7.28 -3.43
N PRO A 42 -9.60 7.93 -4.48
CA PRO A 42 -9.52 7.38 -5.84
C PRO A 42 -8.08 7.03 -6.23
N ALA A 43 -7.93 5.92 -6.95
CA ALA A 43 -6.67 5.56 -7.59
C ALA A 43 -6.34 6.58 -8.67
N GLN A 44 -5.08 6.93 -8.75
CA GLN A 44 -4.58 7.84 -9.78
C GLN A 44 -4.10 7.01 -10.98
N ASN A 45 -4.08 7.62 -12.16
CA ASN A 45 -3.64 6.92 -13.36
C ASN A 45 -2.22 6.37 -13.15
N HIS A 46 -2.00 5.13 -13.58
CA HIS A 46 -0.68 4.47 -13.55
C HIS A 46 -0.14 4.13 -12.16
N GLU A 47 -0.91 4.34 -11.08
CA GLU A 47 -0.45 4.11 -9.70
C GLU A 47 -0.01 2.65 -9.43
N PHE A 48 -0.54 1.70 -10.20
CA PHE A 48 -0.18 0.28 -10.14
C PHE A 48 0.35 -0.28 -11.46
N GLU A 49 0.71 0.58 -12.43
CA GLU A 49 1.19 0.14 -13.75
C GLU A 49 2.45 -0.73 -13.63
N ILE A 50 3.27 -0.53 -12.60
CA ILE A 50 4.43 -1.39 -12.36
C ILE A 50 4.06 -2.87 -12.16
N PHE A 51 2.94 -3.16 -11.50
CA PHE A 51 2.46 -4.53 -11.33
C PHE A 51 2.04 -5.12 -12.68
N GLU A 52 1.36 -4.32 -13.52
CA GLU A 52 1.00 -4.74 -14.89
C GLU A 52 2.25 -5.06 -15.72
N THR A 53 3.30 -4.25 -15.62
CA THR A 53 4.57 -4.50 -16.35
C THR A 53 5.30 -5.76 -15.87
N LEU A 54 5.13 -6.13 -14.60
CA LEU A 54 5.73 -7.33 -14.02
C LEU A 54 4.85 -8.58 -14.21
N GLY A 55 3.64 -8.44 -14.77
CA GLY A 55 2.66 -9.52 -14.84
C GLY A 55 2.11 -9.94 -13.46
N GLU A 56 2.24 -9.06 -12.47
CA GLU A 56 1.78 -9.27 -11.11
C GLU A 56 0.44 -8.59 -10.86
N VAL A 57 -0.26 -9.04 -9.81
CA VAL A 57 -1.51 -8.42 -9.38
C VAL A 57 -1.21 -7.45 -8.24
N PRO A 58 -1.67 -6.19 -8.31
CA PRO A 58 -1.44 -5.26 -7.21
C PRO A 58 -2.13 -5.76 -5.92
N PRO A 59 -1.54 -5.47 -4.75
CA PRO A 59 -2.14 -5.85 -3.48
C PRO A 59 -3.53 -5.23 -3.38
N SER A 60 -4.49 -6.02 -2.89
CA SER A 60 -5.87 -5.59 -2.87
C SER A 60 -6.62 -6.00 -1.60
N PHE A 61 -7.55 -5.15 -1.21
CA PHE A 61 -8.38 -5.29 -0.02
C PHE A 61 -9.82 -4.95 -0.38
N ILE A 62 -10.76 -5.76 0.09
CA ILE A 62 -12.20 -5.48 -0.01
C ILE A 62 -12.75 -5.59 1.41
N PRO A 63 -13.28 -4.50 1.98
CA PRO A 63 -13.87 -4.54 3.32
C PRO A 63 -15.11 -5.44 3.37
N SER A 64 -15.43 -5.93 4.56
CA SER A 64 -16.62 -6.73 4.79
C SER A 64 -17.89 -5.94 4.43
N GLY A 65 -18.82 -6.60 3.75
CA GLY A 65 -20.06 -5.99 3.26
C GLY A 65 -19.96 -5.34 1.88
N TYR A 66 -18.79 -5.37 1.23
CA TYR A 66 -18.64 -4.96 -0.17
C TYR A 66 -18.57 -6.17 -1.10
N SER A 67 -19.15 -6.03 -2.30
CA SER A 67 -19.09 -7.08 -3.32
C SER A 67 -17.72 -7.15 -4.01
N LYS A 68 -17.27 -8.37 -4.30
CA LYS A 68 -16.06 -8.62 -5.09
C LYS A 68 -16.17 -8.20 -6.56
N THR A 69 -17.39 -7.96 -7.05
CA THR A 69 -17.65 -7.49 -8.41
C THR A 69 -17.50 -5.97 -8.57
N ILE A 70 -17.38 -5.23 -7.47
CA ILE A 70 -17.21 -3.77 -7.53
C ILE A 70 -15.80 -3.44 -8.02
N PRO A 71 -15.64 -2.48 -8.95
CA PRO A 71 -14.33 -2.05 -9.42
C PRO A 71 -13.43 -1.57 -8.28
N ARG A 72 -12.17 -2.00 -8.30
CA ARG A 72 -11.14 -1.64 -7.30
C ARG A 72 -10.35 -0.40 -7.74
N ASN A 73 -11.06 0.69 -8.01
CA ASN A 73 -10.48 1.93 -8.51
C ASN A 73 -10.15 2.96 -7.41
N TRP A 74 -10.08 2.52 -6.16
CA TRP A 74 -9.63 3.31 -5.02
C TRP A 74 -8.37 2.72 -4.42
N VAL A 75 -7.67 3.52 -3.63
CA VAL A 75 -6.46 3.14 -2.91
C VAL A 75 -6.66 3.40 -1.43
N ALA A 76 -6.31 2.41 -0.62
CA ALA A 76 -6.00 2.56 0.78
C ALA A 76 -4.49 2.77 0.91
N VAL A 77 -4.07 3.97 1.27
CA VAL A 77 -2.68 4.26 1.64
C VAL A 77 -2.56 4.09 3.14
N VAL A 78 -1.69 3.19 3.58
CA VAL A 78 -1.55 2.75 4.97
C VAL A 78 -0.19 3.19 5.52
N GLU A 79 -0.19 3.84 6.67
CA GLU A 79 1.02 4.26 7.36
C GLU A 79 1.54 3.13 8.26
N LEU A 80 2.48 2.32 7.75
CA LEU A 80 2.92 1.09 8.43
C LEU A 80 3.70 1.37 9.71
N MET A 81 4.53 2.42 9.72
CA MET A 81 5.35 2.74 10.88
C MET A 81 4.48 3.15 12.08
N ARG A 82 3.41 3.92 11.86
CA ARG A 82 2.46 4.29 12.92
C ARG A 82 1.68 3.07 13.43
N ILE A 83 1.31 2.13 12.55
CA ILE A 83 0.69 0.86 12.98
C ILE A 83 1.65 0.06 13.86
N ALA A 84 2.95 0.09 13.58
CA ALA A 84 3.98 -0.55 14.40
C ALA A 84 4.29 0.20 15.72
N GLY A 85 3.62 1.33 15.99
CA GLY A 85 3.79 2.14 17.20
C GLY A 85 4.90 3.18 17.12
N ALA A 86 5.44 3.48 15.93
CA ALA A 86 6.41 4.55 15.76
C ALA A 86 5.77 5.93 16.00
N ASP A 87 6.52 6.83 16.62
CA ASP A 87 6.09 8.21 16.86
C ASP A 87 5.88 8.93 15.51
N PRO A 88 4.69 9.51 15.27
CA PRO A 88 4.41 10.28 14.06
C PRO A 88 5.33 11.51 13.87
N GLU A 89 5.89 12.07 14.94
CA GLU A 89 6.76 13.26 14.90
C GLU A 89 8.24 12.93 14.71
N ALA A 90 8.65 11.69 14.95
CA ALA A 90 10.04 11.27 14.85
C ALA A 90 10.48 10.87 13.43
N ASN A 91 9.55 10.81 12.47
CA ASN A 91 9.73 9.94 11.31
C ASN A 91 9.95 10.68 9.97
N GLU A 92 11.22 10.88 9.61
CA GLU A 92 11.61 11.24 8.24
C GLU A 92 11.51 10.03 7.28
N GLU A 93 11.50 8.80 7.80
CA GLU A 93 11.49 7.53 7.06
C GLU A 93 10.18 6.74 7.22
N SER A 94 9.06 7.42 7.00
CA SER A 94 7.74 6.78 7.01
C SER A 94 7.59 5.79 5.83
N LEU A 95 7.20 4.56 6.16
CA LEU A 95 6.89 3.50 5.19
C LEU A 95 5.38 3.43 4.96
N ARG A 96 4.97 3.59 3.71
CA ARG A 96 3.55 3.54 3.32
C ARG A 96 3.26 2.40 2.36
N LEU A 97 2.23 1.64 2.67
CA LEU A 97 1.70 0.60 1.79
C LEU A 97 0.52 1.17 0.99
N ARG A 98 0.41 0.81 -0.29
CA ARG A 98 -0.68 1.23 -1.17
C ARG A 98 -1.44 -0.01 -1.63
N ILE A 99 -2.74 -0.06 -1.35
CA ILE A 99 -3.57 -1.24 -1.60
C ILE A 99 -4.79 -0.85 -2.41
N CYS A 100 -5.06 -1.55 -3.52
CA CYS A 100 -6.28 -1.39 -4.30
C CYS A 100 -7.51 -1.77 -3.47
N THR A 101 -8.54 -0.92 -3.46
CA THR A 101 -9.80 -1.18 -2.78
C THR A 101 -10.98 -0.67 -3.59
N VAL A 102 -12.17 -1.05 -3.16
CA VAL A 102 -13.44 -0.52 -3.65
C VAL A 102 -13.68 0.91 -3.14
N PRO A 103 -14.54 1.71 -3.78
CA PRO A 103 -14.92 3.01 -3.27
C PRO A 103 -15.59 2.96 -1.89
N ILE A 104 -15.00 3.65 -0.91
CA ILE A 104 -15.54 3.75 0.47
C ILE A 104 -15.79 5.22 0.77
N ARG A 105 -17.00 5.72 0.48
CA ARG A 105 -17.32 7.16 0.59
C ARG A 105 -17.79 7.58 1.98
N SER A 106 -18.45 6.68 2.71
CA SER A 106 -18.98 6.95 4.05
C SER A 106 -17.84 6.94 5.08
N LYS A 107 -17.72 8.00 5.89
CA LYS A 107 -16.74 8.06 7.00
C LYS A 107 -16.90 6.91 7.99
N ARG A 108 -18.14 6.49 8.28
CA ARG A 108 -18.42 5.32 9.12
C ARG A 108 -17.90 4.03 8.50
N HIS A 109 -18.09 3.85 7.19
CA HIS A 109 -17.55 2.67 6.50
C HIS A 109 -16.03 2.73 6.34
N GLN A 110 -15.45 3.93 6.19
CA GLN A 110 -14.00 4.12 6.19
C GLN A 110 -13.40 3.69 7.52
N ALA A 111 -13.97 4.13 8.66
CA ALA A 111 -13.50 3.70 9.99
C ALA A 111 -13.54 2.18 10.14
N LYS A 112 -14.68 1.55 9.83
CA LYS A 112 -14.81 0.09 9.87
C LYS A 112 -13.79 -0.61 8.95
N ALA A 113 -13.61 -0.11 7.73
CA ALA A 113 -12.65 -0.65 6.78
C ALA A 113 -11.20 -0.45 7.21
N THR A 114 -10.90 0.65 7.90
CA THR A 114 -9.59 0.90 8.52
C THR A 114 -9.30 -0.16 9.58
N ASP A 115 -10.24 -0.42 10.49
CA ASP A 115 -10.06 -1.43 11.55
C ASP A 115 -9.78 -2.82 10.96
N GLU A 116 -10.59 -3.24 9.98
CA GLU A 116 -10.42 -4.51 9.28
C GLU A 116 -9.08 -4.60 8.54
N LEU A 117 -8.67 -3.52 7.87
CA LEU A 117 -7.43 -3.47 7.12
C LEU A 117 -6.22 -3.55 8.05
N ILE A 118 -6.22 -2.79 9.15
CA ILE A 118 -5.16 -2.81 10.15
C ILE A 118 -5.06 -4.19 10.76
N GLN A 119 -6.18 -4.79 11.19
CA GLN A 119 -6.19 -6.13 11.76
C GLN A 119 -5.58 -7.15 10.79
N ARG A 120 -5.95 -7.08 9.50
CA ARG A 120 -5.41 -8.00 8.49
C ARG A 120 -3.91 -7.81 8.26
N ILE A 121 -3.44 -6.57 8.18
CA ILE A 121 -2.01 -6.26 8.04
C ILE A 121 -1.24 -6.76 9.27
N THR A 122 -1.74 -6.51 10.48
CA THR A 122 -1.10 -6.97 11.72
C THR A 122 -1.01 -8.49 11.75
N ASN A 123 -2.07 -9.20 11.37
CA ASN A 123 -2.06 -10.66 11.29
C ASN A 123 -1.02 -11.16 10.27
N GLU A 124 -0.97 -10.58 9.08
CA GLU A 124 0.04 -10.97 8.07
C GLU A 124 1.48 -10.70 8.55
N LEU A 125 1.72 -9.56 9.20
CA LEU A 125 3.04 -9.25 9.78
C LEU A 125 3.43 -10.23 10.90
N GLN A 126 2.46 -10.66 11.73
CA GLN A 126 2.68 -11.68 12.76
C GLN A 126 2.98 -13.04 12.14
N ASP A 127 2.25 -13.45 11.12
CA ASP A 127 2.48 -14.71 10.40
C ASP A 127 3.87 -14.75 9.76
N LEU A 128 4.29 -13.65 9.14
CA LEU A 128 5.65 -13.52 8.59
C LEU A 128 6.72 -13.65 9.67
N LYS A 129 6.51 -13.07 10.86
CA LYS A 129 7.43 -13.21 12.00
C LYS A 129 7.53 -14.69 12.45
N ASN A 130 6.39 -15.35 12.63
CA ASN A 130 6.33 -16.73 13.10
C ASN A 130 6.96 -17.73 12.10
N ASN A 131 6.75 -17.51 10.80
CA ASN A 131 7.33 -18.33 9.75
C ASN A 131 8.85 -18.13 9.62
N ASN A 132 9.33 -16.89 9.78
CA ASN A 132 10.77 -16.61 9.81
C ASN A 132 11.47 -17.23 11.02
N SER A 133 10.84 -17.22 12.20
CA SER A 133 11.37 -17.90 13.40
C SER A 133 11.43 -19.42 13.24
N SER A 134 10.43 -20.01 12.56
CA SER A 134 10.37 -21.45 12.32
C SER A 134 11.42 -21.94 11.32
N ASN A 135 11.74 -21.13 10.30
CA ASN A 135 12.78 -21.44 9.32
C ASN A 135 14.20 -21.36 9.90
N GLN A 136 14.44 -20.54 10.93
CA GLN A 136 15.74 -20.52 11.63
C GLN A 136 15.97 -21.73 12.54
N LEU A 137 14.91 -22.39 13.03
CA LEU A 137 15.05 -23.57 13.89
C LEU A 137 15.45 -24.84 13.11
N MET A 138 15.13 -24.91 11.81
CA MET A 138 15.41 -26.07 10.95
C MET A 138 16.82 -26.05 10.35
N THR A 139 17.52 -24.91 10.34
CA THR A 139 18.90 -24.81 9.84
C THR A 139 19.97 -25.00 10.92
N GLY A 140 19.56 -25.16 12.18
CA GLY A 140 20.47 -25.34 13.34
C GLY A 140 20.77 -26.80 13.73
N LYS A 141 20.28 -27.81 13.00
CA LYS A 141 20.55 -29.24 13.26
C LYS A 141 21.28 -29.90 12.10
N ALA A 142 22.51 -29.46 11.85
CA ALA A 142 23.52 -30.23 11.14
C ALA A 142 24.87 -29.89 11.77
N ALA A 143 25.16 -30.54 12.90
CA ALA A 143 26.47 -30.61 13.54
C ALA A 143 26.71 -32.07 13.93
#